data_AF-A0AAX3JN49-F1
#
_entry.id   AF-A0AAX3JN49-F1
#
_cell.length_a   1.000
_cell.length_b   1.000
_cell.length_c   1.000
_cell.angle_alpha   90.00
_cell.angle_beta   90.00
_cell.angle_gamma   90.00
#
_symmetry.space_group_name_H-M   'P 1'
#
loop_
_entity.id
_entity.type
_entity.pdbx_description
1 polymer ?
#
loop_
_entity_poly.entity_id
_entity_poly.type
_entity_poly.pdbx_seq_one_letter_code
_entity_poly.pdbx_strand_id
1 'polypeptide(L)' 'MEYSHKFIEVETSFYVLIPKKEEIVKACEVLFIKFRKLMPDIVYHYVVFGYWQDKAGGVNLANGVEDYFD' A
#
# COMPACT_ATOMS: atom_id res chain seq x y z
N MET A 1 8.22 5.74 12.14
CA MET A 1 7.16 5.68 13.18
C MET A 1 5.82 6.21 12.70
N GLU A 2 5.78 7.07 11.67
CA GLU A 2 4.56 7.74 11.21
C GLU A 2 3.37 6.82 10.92
N TYR A 3 3.60 5.60 10.43
CA TYR A 3 2.53 4.64 10.11
C TYR A 3 2.07 3.76 11.29
N SER A 4 2.80 3.74 12.42
CA SER A 4 2.47 2.83 13.53
C SER A 4 1.07 3.11 14.09
N HIS A 5 0.22 2.08 14.22
CA HIS A 5 -1.18 2.16 14.67
C HIS A 5 -2.10 3.05 13.83
N LYS A 6 -1.70 3.44 12.60
CA LYS A 6 -2.55 4.25 11.74
C LYS A 6 -3.40 3.39 10.80
N PHE A 7 -4.56 3.94 10.45
CA PHE A 7 -5.31 3.54 9.27
C PHE A 7 -4.87 4.41 8.09
N ILE A 8 -4.61 3.79 6.95
CA ILE A 8 -4.36 4.49 5.69
C ILE A 8 -5.37 4.04 4.64
N GLU A 9 -5.63 4.93 3.71
CA GLU A 9 -6.42 4.66 2.52
C GLU A 9 -5.49 4.55 1.32
N VAL A 10 -5.65 3.50 0.52
CA VAL A 10 -4.94 3.30 -0.73
C VAL A 10 -5.96 3.27 -1.86
N GLU A 11 -5.91 4.27 -2.72
CA GLU A 11 -6.72 4.33 -3.93
C GLU A 11 -5.91 3.79 -5.12
N THR A 12 -6.46 2.80 -5.82
CA THR A 12 -5.94 2.32 -7.10
C THR A 12 -6.92 2.66 -8.20
N SER A 13 -6.52 3.58 -9.08
CA SER A 13 -7.28 3.98 -10.25
C SER A 13 -6.65 3.39 -11.52
N PHE A 14 -7.46 2.80 -12.41
CA PHE A 14 -7.00 2.39 -13.73
C PHE A 14 -7.95 2.86 -14.84
N TYR A 15 -7.36 3.07 -16.01
CA TYR A 15 -8.05 3.54 -17.21
C TYR A 15 -7.82 2.55 -18.33
N VAL A 16 -8.89 2.12 -19.00
CA VAL A 16 -8.83 1.25 -20.17
C VAL A 16 -9.33 2.03 -21.36
N LEU A 17 -8.43 2.29 -22.32
CA LEU A 17 -8.80 2.80 -23.63
C LEU A 17 -9.29 1.62 -24.49
N ILE A 18 -10.48 1.74 -25.07
CA ILE A 18 -11.05 0.78 -26.01
C ILE A 18 -11.06 1.44 -27.40
N PRO A 19 -9.98 1.31 -28.21
CA PRO A 19 -9.83 2.10 -29.44
C PRO A 19 -10.96 1.89 -30.44
N LYS A 20 -11.47 0.67 -30.56
CA LYS A 20 -12.57 0.34 -31.49
C LYS A 20 -13.91 1.01 -31.13
N LYS A 21 -14.05 1.49 -29.91
CA LYS A 21 -15.26 2.17 -29.41
C LYS A 21 -15.02 3.67 -29.16
N GLU A 22 -13.79 4.15 -29.39
CA GLU A 22 -13.35 5.51 -29.02
C GLU A 22 -13.71 5.88 -27.57
N GLU A 23 -13.68 4.89 -26.67
CA GLU A 23 -14.18 5.00 -25.30
C GLU A 23 -13.04 4.80 -24.30
N ILE A 24 -13.06 5.57 -23.20
CA ILE A 24 -12.18 5.37 -22.05
C ILE A 24 -13.05 4.97 -20.86
N VAL A 25 -12.80 3.78 -20.31
CA VAL A 25 -13.45 3.30 -19.10
C VAL A 25 -12.51 3.53 -17.93
N LYS A 26 -12.98 4.23 -16.89
CA LYS A 26 -12.27 4.37 -15.61
C LYS A 26 -12.86 3.41 -14.60
N ALA A 27 -12.00 2.73 -13.85
CA ALA A 27 -12.37 2.06 -12.62
C ALA A 27 -11.45 2.51 -11.48
N CYS A 28 -11.99 2.48 -10.27
CA CYS A 28 -11.29 2.86 -9.06
C CYS A 28 -11.64 1.85 -7.97
N GLU A 29 -10.62 1.42 -7.24
CA GLU A 29 -10.72 0.57 -6.06
C GLU A 29 -10.06 1.28 -4.89
N VAL A 30 -10.73 1.26 -3.74
CA VAL A 30 -10.24 1.87 -2.49
C VAL A 30 -10.07 0.77 -1.45
N LEU A 31 -8.87 0.67 -0.89
CA LEU A 31 -8.51 -0.28 0.18
C LEU A 31 -8.11 0.48 1.44
N PHE A 32 -8.66 0.06 2.58
CA PHE A 32 -8.27 0.59 3.90
C PHE A 32 -7.35 -0.39 4.61
N ILE A 33 -6.18 0.09 5.03
CA ILE A 33 -5.14 -0.74 5.65
C ILE A 33 -4.89 -0.23 7.05
N LYS A 34 -4.96 -1.14 8.02
CA LYS A 34 -4.58 -0.87 9.41
C LYS A 34 -3.18 -1.38 9.67
N PHE A 35 -2.26 -0.46 9.97
CA PHE A 35 -0.94 -0.84 10.43
C PHE A 35 -0.95 -1.27 11.89
N ARG A 36 -0.24 -2.36 12.15
CA ARG A 36 0.07 -2.78 13.51
C ARG A 36 1.01 -1.79 14.21
N LYS A 37 1.25 -2.03 15.50
CA LYS A 37 2.32 -1.32 16.22
C LYS A 37 3.67 -1.64 15.59
N LEU A 38 4.42 -0.63 15.19
CA LEU A 38 5.78 -0.83 14.68
C LEU A 38 6.78 -0.61 15.81
N MET A 39 7.45 -1.68 16.24
CA MET A 39 8.55 -1.59 17.19
C MET A 39 9.85 -1.16 16.48
N PRO A 40 10.78 -0.49 17.18
CA PRO A 40 12.00 0.05 16.56
C PRO A 40 12.88 -1.01 15.87
N ASP A 41 12.95 -2.22 16.41
CA ASP A 41 13.65 -3.38 15.86
C ASP A 41 13.05 -3.81 14.52
N ILE A 42 11.71 -3.88 14.42
CA ILE A 42 11.00 -4.19 13.19
C ILE A 42 11.33 -3.14 12.13
N VAL A 43 11.28 -1.86 12.48
CA VAL A 43 11.61 -0.76 11.55
C VAL A 43 13.06 -0.83 11.11
N TYR A 44 13.98 -1.11 12.04
CA TYR A 44 15.40 -1.25 11.74
C TYR A 44 15.65 -2.38 10.72
N HIS A 45 15.11 -3.58 10.98
CA HIS A 45 15.23 -4.70 10.05
C HIS A 45 14.62 -4.38 8.68
N TYR A 46 13.45 -3.73 8.68
CA TYR A 46 12.78 -3.32 7.46
C TYR A 46 13.64 -2.38 6.59
N VAL A 47 14.37 -1.46 7.22
CA VAL A 47 15.30 -0.55 6.55
C VAL A 47 16.54 -1.28 6.05
N VAL A 48 17.15 -2.11 6.90
CA VAL A 48 18.38 -2.86 6.58
C VAL A 48 18.19 -3.82 5.41
N PHE A 49 17.05 -4.50 5.35
CA PHE A 49 16.72 -5.40 4.23
C PHE A 49 16.20 -4.66 2.98
N GLY A 50 16.11 -3.33 3.02
CA GLY A 50 15.73 -2.52 1.86
C GLY A 50 14.26 -2.64 1.45
N TYR A 51 13.36 -3.13 2.31
CA TYR A 51 11.96 -3.38 1.96
C TYR A 51 11.14 -2.12 1.63
N TRP A 52 11.66 -0.94 1.96
CA TRP A 52 11.08 0.36 1.63
C TRP A 52 11.47 0.85 0.23
N GLN A 53 12.52 0.30 -0.36
CA GLN A 53 13.05 0.77 -1.65
C GLN A 53 12.03 0.55 -2.76
N ASP A 54 11.89 1.55 -3.62
CA ASP A 54 10.95 1.57 -4.74
C ASP A 54 9.48 1.37 -4.36
N LYS A 55 9.11 1.64 -3.09
CA LYS A 55 7.73 1.60 -2.60
C LYS A 55 7.23 3.00 -2.27
N ALA A 56 6.05 3.33 -2.79
CA ALA A 56 5.34 4.55 -2.38
C ALA A 56 5.10 4.52 -0.86
N GLY A 57 5.40 5.64 -0.19
CA GLY A 57 5.33 5.74 1.28
C GLY A 57 6.36 4.88 2.03
N GLY A 58 7.29 4.21 1.34
CA GLY A 58 8.25 3.30 1.95
C GLY A 58 7.63 2.04 2.56
N VAL A 59 6.40 1.67 2.15
CA VAL A 59 5.64 0.55 2.71
C VAL A 59 5.43 -0.56 1.67
N ASN A 60 5.65 -1.79 2.11
CA ASN A 60 5.34 -3.02 1.38
C ASN A 60 4.39 -3.88 2.22
N LEU A 61 3.15 -4.00 1.76
CA LEU A 61 2.08 -4.72 2.44
C LEU A 61 2.37 -6.23 2.55
N ALA A 62 3.10 -6.81 1.58
CA ALA A 62 3.43 -8.23 1.55
C ALA A 62 4.34 -8.69 2.72
N ASN A 63 4.98 -7.76 3.44
CA ASN A 63 5.96 -8.07 4.49
C ASN A 63 5.37 -8.02 5.91
N GLY A 64 4.05 -8.19 6.06
CA GLY A 64 3.40 -8.39 7.36
C GLY A 64 3.36 -7.16 8.26
N VAL A 65 3.27 -5.96 7.65
CA VAL A 65 3.05 -4.69 8.36
C VAL A 65 1.56 -4.37 8.55
N GLU A 66 0.67 -5.15 7.93
CA GLU A 66 -0.78 -5.03 8.05
C GLU A 66 -1.39 -6.17 8.89
N ASP A 67 -2.45 -5.85 9.63
CA ASP A 67 -3.35 -6.87 10.18
C ASP A 67 -4.41 -7.18 9.10
N TYR A 68 -4.47 -8.41 8.60
CA TYR A 68 -5.57 -8.85 7.75
C TYR A 68 -6.85 -8.94 8.60
N PHE A 69 -7.90 -8.22 8.21
CA PHE A 69 -9.25 -8.47 8.70
C PHE A 69 -9.95 -9.32 7.65
N ASP A 70 -10.28 -10.57 8.01
CA ASP A 70 -11.30 -11.39 7.32
C ASP A 70 -12.70 -10.77 7.52
#